data_AF-A0A656DAD0-F1
#
_entry.id   AF-A0A656DAD0-F1
#
_cell.length_a   1.000
_cell.length_b   1.000
_cell.length_c   1.000
_cell.angle_alpha   90.00
_cell.angle_beta   90.00
_cell.angle_gamma   90.00
#
_symmetry.space_group_name_H-M   'P 1'
#
loop_
_entity.id
_entity.type
_entity.pdbx_description
1 polymer ?
#
loop_
_entity_poly.entity_id
_entity_poly.type
_entity_poly.pdbx_seq_one_letter_code
_entity_poly.pdbx_strand_id
1 'polypeptide(L)'
;MGEKAEINENVFISDHCVIGRESKLMSNIKLWPWKVVEDGSILSKSLVWEDKWLKELFTESRVSGISNIEMTPEFGAKLGAAFGAFLGQGKTVLVSRDVDNVSRMMNRALICGLISAGLDVDDLRIASIPMVRHELRSGRYAGGLHVRKSPVDKHQTDIIFFDSNGVDLPVSKAKAIERLFFGEDFPRVPYDKVGTINFPVRVAEGYVEKFLESLNIEIIRKQGFKIVVDYSNGVAVTI
;
A
#
# COMPACT_ATOMS: atom_id res chain seq x y z
N MET A 1 26.32 -21.01 -12.93
CA MET A 1 26.93 -20.09 -11.96
C MET A 1 27.97 -19.25 -12.69
N GLY A 2 27.95 -17.94 -12.49
CA GLY A 2 28.84 -16.99 -13.12
C GLY A 2 30.23 -16.99 -12.50
N GLU A 3 31.20 -16.49 -13.25
CA GLU A 3 32.59 -16.34 -12.83
C GLU A 3 32.71 -15.43 -11.60
N LYS A 4 33.59 -15.76 -10.64
CA LYS A 4 33.83 -15.02 -9.38
C LYS A 4 32.60 -14.79 -8.48
N ALA A 5 31.56 -15.62 -8.58
CA ALA A 5 30.46 -15.57 -7.62
C ALA A 5 30.90 -16.08 -6.24
N GLU A 6 30.63 -15.32 -5.19
CA GLU A 6 30.93 -15.64 -3.79
C GLU A 6 29.66 -16.18 -3.10
N ILE A 7 29.74 -17.37 -2.50
CA ILE A 7 28.64 -17.98 -1.74
C ILE A 7 29.11 -18.19 -0.30
N ASN A 8 28.44 -17.53 0.65
CA ASN A 8 28.73 -17.67 2.08
C ASN A 8 28.04 -18.89 2.71
N GLU A 9 28.17 -19.06 4.02
CA GLU A 9 27.69 -20.23 4.75
C GLU A 9 26.14 -20.34 4.77
N ASN A 10 25.62 -21.57 4.81
CA ASN A 10 24.18 -21.86 4.89
C ASN A 10 23.34 -21.29 3.73
N VAL A 11 23.89 -21.30 2.51
CA VAL A 11 23.16 -20.94 1.29
C VAL A 11 22.56 -22.20 0.65
N PHE A 12 21.24 -22.20 0.44
CA PHE A 12 20.50 -23.27 -0.22
C PHE A 12 20.04 -22.79 -1.59
N ILE A 13 20.49 -23.43 -2.67
CA ILE A 13 20.14 -23.08 -4.04
C ILE A 13 19.35 -24.24 -4.65
N SER A 14 18.10 -23.98 -5.01
CA SER A 14 17.23 -24.97 -5.64
C SER A 14 17.44 -25.05 -7.16
N ASP A 15 16.84 -26.05 -7.80
CA ASP A 15 17.03 -26.32 -9.23
C ASP A 15 16.72 -25.13 -10.15
N HIS A 16 17.43 -25.03 -11.27
CA HIS A 16 17.21 -24.01 -12.31
C HIS A 16 17.46 -22.56 -11.88
N CYS A 17 18.19 -22.32 -10.79
CA CYS A 17 18.66 -20.96 -10.46
C CYS A 17 19.82 -20.52 -11.37
N VAL A 18 19.82 -19.25 -11.77
CA VAL A 18 20.92 -18.60 -12.48
C VAL A 18 21.63 -17.66 -11.51
N ILE A 19 22.90 -17.93 -11.24
CA ILE A 19 23.76 -17.04 -10.44
C ILE A 19 24.69 -16.29 -11.38
N GLY A 20 24.61 -14.97 -11.40
CA GLY A 20 25.43 -14.07 -12.22
C GLY A 20 26.89 -13.99 -11.77
N ARG A 21 27.74 -13.42 -12.64
CA ARG A 21 29.17 -13.21 -12.41
C ARG A 21 29.39 -12.16 -11.31
N GLU A 22 30.46 -12.30 -10.52
CA GLU A 22 30.81 -11.35 -9.45
C GLU A 22 29.67 -11.08 -8.45
N SER A 23 28.70 -11.99 -8.36
CA SER A 23 27.59 -11.91 -7.39
C SER A 23 28.01 -12.44 -6.03
N LYS A 24 27.44 -11.91 -4.94
CA LYS A 24 27.76 -12.30 -3.56
C LYS A 24 26.50 -12.71 -2.82
N LEU A 25 26.38 -13.99 -2.49
CA LEU A 25 25.29 -14.52 -1.66
C LEU A 25 25.79 -14.53 -0.21
N MET A 26 25.10 -13.80 0.67
CA MET A 26 25.41 -13.72 2.10
C MET A 26 24.99 -15.00 2.85
N SER A 27 25.30 -15.10 4.14
CA SER A 27 24.95 -16.31 4.90
C SER A 27 23.44 -16.49 5.10
N ASN A 28 22.98 -17.74 5.23
CA ASN A 28 21.58 -18.11 5.52
C ASN A 28 20.56 -17.75 4.41
N ILE A 29 20.97 -17.84 3.14
CA ILE A 29 20.13 -17.51 1.98
C ILE A 29 19.48 -18.77 1.41
N LYS A 30 18.22 -18.68 1.00
CA LYS A 30 17.50 -19.74 0.27
C LYS A 30 17.04 -19.20 -1.07
N LEU A 31 17.48 -19.80 -2.17
CA LEU A 31 16.99 -19.57 -3.51
C LEU A 31 16.09 -20.72 -3.91
N TRP A 32 14.84 -20.41 -4.20
CA TRP A 32 13.85 -21.36 -4.72
C TRP A 32 14.03 -21.61 -6.21
N PRO A 33 13.35 -22.60 -6.82
CA PRO A 33 13.58 -22.92 -8.21
C PRO A 33 13.39 -21.71 -9.14
N TRP A 34 14.16 -21.66 -10.23
CA TRP A 34 14.03 -20.68 -11.32
C TRP A 34 14.42 -19.22 -11.00
N LYS A 35 15.10 -18.96 -9.88
CA LYS A 35 15.53 -17.60 -9.51
C LYS A 35 16.77 -17.15 -10.27
N VAL A 36 16.84 -15.86 -10.60
CA VAL A 36 17.97 -15.23 -11.29
C VAL A 36 18.61 -14.18 -10.38
N VAL A 37 19.90 -14.36 -10.09
CA VAL A 37 20.77 -13.36 -9.45
C VAL A 37 21.59 -12.71 -10.56
N GLU A 38 21.46 -11.39 -10.74
CA GLU A 38 22.16 -10.66 -11.80
C GLU A 38 23.66 -10.51 -11.49
N ASP A 39 24.45 -10.26 -12.53
CA ASP A 39 25.89 -10.01 -12.41
C ASP A 39 26.17 -8.84 -11.45
N GLY A 40 27.16 -8.99 -10.55
CA GLY A 40 27.56 -7.99 -9.56
C GLY A 40 26.62 -7.83 -8.35
N SER A 41 25.56 -8.63 -8.26
CA SER A 41 24.53 -8.46 -7.22
C SER A 41 24.96 -9.01 -5.85
N ILE A 42 24.65 -8.28 -4.78
CA ILE A 42 24.82 -8.78 -3.40
C ILE A 42 23.46 -9.24 -2.87
N LEU A 43 23.29 -10.55 -2.71
CA LEU A 43 22.07 -11.15 -2.20
C LEU A 43 22.17 -11.36 -0.69
N SER A 44 21.51 -10.48 0.07
CA SER A 44 21.47 -10.49 1.53
C SER A 44 20.16 -11.04 2.13
N LYS A 45 19.17 -11.38 1.29
CA LYS A 45 17.89 -11.98 1.69
C LYS A 45 17.52 -13.17 0.79
N SER A 46 16.80 -14.14 1.34
CA SER A 46 16.42 -15.36 0.63
C SER A 46 15.41 -15.08 -0.50
N LEU A 47 15.69 -15.56 -1.71
CA LEU A 47 14.77 -15.54 -2.85
C LEU A 47 13.86 -16.76 -2.82
N VAL A 48 12.91 -16.76 -1.89
CA VAL A 48 11.93 -17.86 -1.71
C VAL A 48 10.72 -17.67 -2.64
N TRP A 49 10.27 -16.43 -2.81
CA TRP A 49 9.07 -16.10 -3.60
C TRP A 49 9.29 -14.93 -4.58
N GLU A 50 10.33 -14.12 -4.40
CA GLU A 50 10.59 -12.94 -5.23
C GLU A 50 11.21 -13.34 -6.58
N ASP A 51 10.42 -13.38 -7.65
CA ASP A 51 10.90 -13.70 -9.02
C ASP A 51 11.54 -12.50 -9.74
N LYS A 52 11.42 -11.29 -9.19
CA LYS A 52 12.03 -10.08 -9.74
C LYS A 52 12.22 -9.06 -8.64
N TRP A 53 13.42 -8.50 -8.54
CA TRP A 53 13.58 -7.21 -7.90
C TRP A 53 12.82 -6.18 -8.74
N LEU A 54 11.72 -5.64 -8.21
CA LEU A 54 10.99 -4.56 -8.86
C LEU A 54 11.90 -3.33 -8.90
N LYS A 55 12.34 -2.93 -10.10
CA LYS A 55 13.14 -1.72 -10.33
C LYS A 55 12.43 -0.46 -9.85
N GLU A 56 11.10 -0.48 -9.86
CA GLU A 56 10.20 0.58 -9.43
C GLU A 56 9.03 -0.07 -8.68
N LEU A 57 8.65 0.52 -7.55
CA LEU A 57 7.59 0.05 -6.65
C LEU A 57 6.24 0.68 -7.03
N PHE A 58 6.26 1.93 -7.49
CA PHE A 58 5.08 2.69 -7.85
C PHE A 58 4.89 2.71 -9.37
N THR A 59 3.67 2.42 -9.80
CA THR A 59 3.15 2.87 -11.08
C THR A 59 2.25 4.07 -10.81
N GLU A 60 2.72 5.27 -11.16
CA GLU A 60 2.09 6.55 -10.81
C GLU A 60 1.91 6.72 -9.29
N SER A 61 0.67 6.65 -8.80
CA SER A 61 0.27 6.79 -7.40
C SER A 61 -0.03 5.44 -6.74
N ARG A 62 0.26 4.33 -7.43
CA ARG A 62 -0.18 2.99 -7.03
C ARG A 62 0.96 2.01 -6.87
N VAL A 63 0.82 1.13 -5.88
CA VAL A 63 1.64 -0.06 -5.70
C VAL A 63 0.73 -1.27 -5.93
N SER A 64 1.08 -2.11 -6.90
CA SER A 64 0.32 -3.31 -7.23
C SER A 64 1.23 -4.52 -7.21
N GLY A 65 0.69 -5.66 -6.79
CA GLY A 65 1.41 -6.92 -6.80
C GLY A 65 0.51 -8.10 -6.51
N ILE A 66 1.04 -9.30 -6.71
CA ILE A 66 0.34 -10.55 -6.46
C ILE A 66 0.03 -10.68 -4.97
N SER A 67 -1.25 -10.86 -4.69
CA SER A 67 -1.81 -10.95 -3.34
C SER A 67 -1.16 -12.08 -2.56
N ASN A 68 -0.67 -11.77 -1.35
CA ASN A 68 -0.05 -12.75 -0.45
C ASN A 68 1.21 -13.46 -1.00
N ILE A 69 1.79 -12.97 -2.10
CA ILE A 69 3.07 -13.44 -2.64
C ILE A 69 4.05 -12.26 -2.68
N GLU A 70 3.69 -11.20 -3.39
CA GLU A 70 4.45 -9.94 -3.43
C GLU A 70 3.90 -8.96 -2.39
N MET A 71 2.58 -8.96 -2.23
CA MET A 71 1.84 -8.10 -1.30
C MET A 71 1.68 -8.79 0.06
N THR A 72 2.80 -8.99 0.76
CA THR A 72 2.86 -9.66 2.08
C THR A 72 2.66 -8.69 3.25
N PRO A 73 2.33 -9.18 4.46
CA PRO A 73 2.28 -8.33 5.66
C PRO A 73 3.60 -7.59 5.94
N GLU A 74 4.74 -8.24 5.76
CA GLU A 74 6.06 -7.65 5.99
C GLU A 74 6.32 -6.51 4.99
N PHE A 75 5.95 -6.72 3.72
CA PHE A 75 5.98 -5.70 2.70
C PHE A 75 5.10 -4.50 3.08
N GLY A 76 3.84 -4.77 3.50
CA GLY A 76 2.90 -3.73 3.91
C GLY A 76 3.41 -2.90 5.09
N ALA A 77 3.95 -3.54 6.12
CA ALA A 77 4.53 -2.84 7.27
C ALA A 77 5.73 -1.97 6.89
N LYS A 78 6.61 -2.49 6.02
CA LYS A 78 7.74 -1.73 5.50
C LYS A 78 7.29 -0.53 4.67
N LEU A 79 6.32 -0.71 3.78
CA LEU A 79 5.76 0.36 2.95
C LEU A 79 5.05 1.42 3.79
N GLY A 80 4.31 1.00 4.81
CA GLY A 80 3.67 1.90 5.77
C GLY A 80 4.68 2.77 6.51
N ALA A 81 5.79 2.19 6.98
CA ALA A 81 6.85 2.93 7.65
C ALA A 81 7.56 3.93 6.71
N ALA A 82 7.84 3.53 5.46
CA ALA A 82 8.41 4.43 4.45
C ALA A 82 7.47 5.60 4.12
N PHE A 83 6.17 5.34 3.96
CA PHE A 83 5.19 6.40 3.73
C PHE A 83 5.03 7.32 4.95
N GLY A 84 5.06 6.75 6.16
CA GLY A 84 5.07 7.51 7.41
C GLY A 84 6.28 8.44 7.51
N ALA A 85 7.48 7.93 7.28
CA ALA A 85 8.70 8.74 7.27
C ALA A 85 8.64 9.88 6.24
N PHE A 86 8.09 9.62 5.05
CA PHE A 86 7.87 10.65 4.03
C PHE A 86 6.91 11.76 4.50
N LEU A 87 5.80 11.40 5.14
CA LEU A 87 4.83 12.37 5.64
C LEU A 87 5.38 13.16 6.83
N GLY A 88 6.11 12.50 7.72
CA GLY A 88 6.69 13.06 8.94
C GLY A 88 5.88 12.76 10.20
N GLN A 89 6.60 12.70 11.33
CA GLN A 89 6.06 12.36 12.66
C GLN A 89 4.99 13.36 13.14
N GLY A 90 4.07 12.89 13.98
CA GLY A 90 3.02 13.71 14.61
C GLY A 90 1.92 14.18 13.66
N LYS A 91 1.88 13.63 12.43
CA LYS A 91 0.82 13.89 11.47
C LYS A 91 -0.20 12.77 11.45
N THR A 92 -1.41 13.10 11.00
CA THR A 92 -2.49 12.13 10.83
C THR A 92 -2.61 11.71 9.37
N VAL A 93 -2.78 10.41 9.12
CA VAL A 93 -3.00 9.81 7.80
C VAL A 93 -4.35 9.11 7.76
N LEU A 94 -5.07 9.30 6.65
CA LEU A 94 -6.35 8.62 6.44
C LEU A 94 -6.13 7.31 5.69
N VAL A 95 -6.62 6.20 6.24
CA VAL A 95 -6.51 4.87 5.61
C VAL A 95 -7.87 4.24 5.40
N SER A 96 -7.97 3.40 4.38
CA SER A 96 -9.21 2.72 4.02
C SER A 96 -8.94 1.51 3.14
N ARG A 97 -9.96 0.67 2.97
CA ARG A 97 -9.90 -0.49 2.09
C ARG A 97 -11.24 -0.86 1.47
N ASP A 98 -11.21 -1.76 0.50
CA ASP A 98 -12.36 -2.53 0.06
C ASP A 98 -12.72 -3.68 1.03
N VAL A 99 -13.64 -4.55 0.61
CA VAL A 99 -14.15 -5.66 1.43
C VAL A 99 -13.25 -6.89 1.49
N ASP A 100 -12.22 -7.01 0.63
CA ASP A 100 -11.43 -8.24 0.47
C ASP A 100 -10.56 -8.53 1.71
N ASN A 101 -10.33 -9.82 1.99
CA ASN A 101 -9.55 -10.27 3.14
C ASN A 101 -8.06 -9.94 2.99
N VAL A 102 -7.51 -9.98 1.78
CA VAL A 102 -6.12 -9.58 1.52
C VAL A 102 -5.99 -8.07 1.75
N SER A 103 -6.95 -7.27 1.28
CA SER A 103 -6.98 -5.84 1.57
C SER A 103 -7.05 -5.53 3.06
N ARG A 104 -7.80 -6.32 3.84
CA ARG A 104 -7.83 -6.21 5.31
C ARG A 104 -6.47 -6.49 5.94
N MET A 105 -5.80 -7.56 5.52
CA MET A 105 -4.46 -7.92 5.99
C MET A 105 -3.45 -6.81 5.66
N MET A 106 -3.43 -6.39 4.40
CA MET A 106 -2.51 -5.36 3.90
C MET A 106 -2.77 -4.00 4.55
N ASN A 107 -4.03 -3.58 4.73
CA ASN A 107 -4.36 -2.35 5.45
C ASN A 107 -3.82 -2.37 6.88
N ARG A 108 -4.00 -3.47 7.62
CA ARG A 108 -3.44 -3.61 8.98
C ARG A 108 -1.92 -3.55 9.00
N ALA A 109 -1.27 -4.19 8.04
CA ALA A 109 0.19 -4.13 7.92
C ALA A 109 0.70 -2.71 7.69
N LEU A 110 0.10 -1.98 6.74
CA LEU A 110 0.41 -0.56 6.48
C LEU A 110 0.22 0.30 7.73
N ILE A 111 -0.89 0.11 8.47
CA ILE A 111 -1.17 0.82 9.72
C ILE A 111 -0.07 0.58 10.75
N CYS A 112 0.37 -0.67 10.94
CA CYS A 112 1.48 -0.98 11.85
C CYS A 112 2.77 -0.23 11.47
N GLY A 113 3.08 -0.15 10.18
CA GLY A 113 4.21 0.62 9.68
C GLY A 113 4.08 2.12 9.98
N LEU A 114 2.91 2.69 9.69
CA LEU A 114 2.60 4.11 9.89
C LEU A 114 2.73 4.54 11.36
N ILE A 115 2.10 3.80 12.28
CA ILE A 115 2.16 4.14 13.72
C ILE A 115 3.57 3.92 14.29
N SER A 116 4.35 2.97 13.75
CA SER A 116 5.75 2.76 14.12
C SER A 116 6.68 3.90 13.68
N ALA A 117 6.26 4.66 12.68
CA ALA A 117 6.91 5.90 12.23
C ALA A 117 6.37 7.14 12.95
N GLY A 118 5.49 6.98 13.95
CA GLY A 118 4.96 8.06 14.79
C GLY A 118 3.84 8.88 14.15
N LEU A 119 3.07 8.28 13.24
CA LEU A 119 1.86 8.90 12.69
C LEU A 119 0.62 8.40 13.41
N ASP A 120 -0.35 9.29 13.60
CA ASP A 120 -1.71 8.90 13.94
C ASP A 120 -2.44 8.44 12.69
N VAL A 121 -3.26 7.40 12.83
CA VAL A 121 -4.01 6.80 11.74
C VAL A 121 -5.49 6.94 12.01
N ASP A 122 -6.20 7.52 11.05
CA ASP A 122 -7.66 7.47 11.00
C ASP A 122 -8.08 6.37 10.00
N ASP A 123 -8.59 5.25 10.50
CA ASP A 123 -9.00 4.10 9.69
C ASP A 123 -10.51 4.13 9.41
N LEU A 124 -10.88 4.42 8.16
CA LEU A 124 -12.27 4.34 7.70
C LEU A 124 -12.75 2.90 7.53
N ARG A 125 -11.86 1.91 7.67
CA ARG A 125 -12.12 0.50 7.42
C ARG A 125 -12.62 0.31 5.99
N ILE A 126 -13.89 -0.07 5.82
CA ILE A 126 -14.51 -0.29 4.53
C ILE A 126 -15.05 1.06 4.04
N ALA A 127 -14.47 1.59 2.96
CA ALA A 127 -14.92 2.87 2.38
C ALA A 127 -14.72 2.88 0.87
N SER A 128 -15.46 3.75 0.18
CA SER A 128 -15.24 3.99 -1.25
C SER A 128 -14.14 5.02 -1.47
N ILE A 129 -13.37 4.89 -2.56
CA ILE A 129 -12.34 5.88 -2.92
C ILE A 129 -12.89 7.32 -2.98
N PRO A 130 -14.08 7.59 -3.56
CA PRO A 130 -14.66 8.93 -3.54
C PRO A 130 -14.85 9.50 -2.12
N MET A 131 -15.29 8.69 -1.16
CA MET A 131 -15.41 9.11 0.24
C MET A 131 -14.05 9.45 0.85
N VAL A 132 -13.04 8.62 0.59
CA VAL A 132 -11.67 8.85 1.08
C VAL A 132 -11.12 10.17 0.54
N ARG A 133 -11.28 10.42 -0.76
CA ARG A 133 -10.87 11.68 -1.38
C ARG A 133 -11.64 12.88 -0.85
N HIS A 134 -12.92 12.70 -0.56
CA HIS A 134 -13.74 13.74 0.03
C HIS A 134 -13.25 14.10 1.44
N GLU A 135 -13.02 13.08 2.26
CA GLU A 135 -12.58 13.23 3.65
C GLU A 135 -11.18 13.85 3.74
N LEU A 136 -10.27 13.50 2.82
CA LEU A 136 -8.95 14.14 2.73
C LEU A 136 -9.04 15.67 2.56
N ARG A 137 -10.07 16.18 1.85
CA ARG A 137 -10.27 17.62 1.66
C ARG A 137 -10.72 18.36 2.93
N SER A 138 -10.94 17.68 4.04
CA SER A 138 -11.20 18.34 5.34
C SER A 138 -9.98 19.12 5.87
N GLY A 139 -8.78 18.88 5.31
CA GLY A 139 -7.54 19.55 5.72
C GLY A 139 -6.91 18.99 7.00
N ARG A 140 -7.46 17.91 7.56
CA ARG A 140 -6.98 17.26 8.79
C ARG A 140 -5.83 16.29 8.56
N TYR A 141 -5.64 15.85 7.32
CA TYR A 141 -4.78 14.73 6.97
C TYR A 141 -3.59 15.19 6.13
N ALA A 142 -2.41 14.63 6.41
CA ALA A 142 -1.21 14.88 5.62
C ALA A 142 -1.21 14.12 4.28
N GLY A 143 -2.07 13.11 4.16
CA GLY A 143 -2.27 12.26 3.00
C GLY A 143 -3.14 11.07 3.36
N GLY A 144 -3.31 10.16 2.42
CA GLY A 144 -4.04 8.93 2.68
C GLY A 144 -3.70 7.80 1.74
N LEU A 145 -4.25 6.63 2.05
CA LEU A 145 -4.16 5.45 1.18
C LEU A 145 -5.46 4.66 1.15
N HIS A 146 -5.64 3.92 0.07
CA HIS A 146 -6.75 2.99 -0.10
C HIS A 146 -6.24 1.64 -0.64
N VAL A 147 -6.54 0.56 0.08
CA VAL A 147 -6.18 -0.80 -0.32
C VAL A 147 -7.37 -1.51 -0.94
N ARG A 148 -7.19 -2.12 -2.11
CA ARG A 148 -8.25 -2.90 -2.74
C ARG A 148 -7.71 -4.10 -3.48
N LYS A 149 -8.58 -5.07 -3.73
CA LYS A 149 -8.37 -6.04 -4.79
C LYS A 149 -8.35 -5.32 -6.13
N SER A 150 -7.41 -5.68 -7.00
CA SER A 150 -7.31 -5.03 -8.30
C SER A 150 -8.56 -5.34 -9.13
N PRO A 151 -9.19 -4.31 -9.75
CA PRO A 151 -10.33 -4.52 -10.63
C PRO A 151 -9.90 -5.13 -11.98
N VAL A 152 -8.60 -5.12 -12.30
CA VAL A 152 -8.05 -5.66 -13.55
C VAL A 152 -7.66 -7.13 -13.38
N ASP A 153 -6.99 -7.47 -12.29
CA ASP A 153 -6.55 -8.83 -11.99
C ASP A 153 -6.95 -9.23 -10.56
N LYS A 154 -7.83 -10.22 -10.43
CA LYS A 154 -8.34 -10.71 -9.14
C LYS A 154 -7.26 -11.36 -8.27
N HIS A 155 -6.10 -11.70 -8.82
CA HIS A 155 -4.96 -12.21 -8.06
C HIS A 155 -4.10 -11.09 -7.47
N GLN A 156 -4.31 -9.83 -7.87
CA GLN A 156 -3.51 -8.69 -7.44
C GLN A 156 -4.22 -7.83 -6.40
N THR A 157 -3.42 -7.19 -5.55
CA THR A 157 -3.84 -6.13 -4.63
C THR A 157 -3.25 -4.81 -5.10
N ASP A 158 -4.07 -3.76 -5.12
CA ASP A 158 -3.66 -2.39 -5.39
C ASP A 158 -3.65 -1.60 -4.06
N ILE A 159 -2.62 -0.78 -3.85
CA ILE A 159 -2.58 0.29 -2.85
C ILE A 159 -2.50 1.61 -3.60
N ILE A 160 -3.47 2.50 -3.40
CA ILE A 160 -3.53 3.82 -4.03
C ILE A 160 -3.18 4.87 -2.99
N PHE A 161 -2.23 5.75 -3.29
CA PHE A 161 -1.79 6.82 -2.41
C PHE A 161 -2.34 8.18 -2.85
N PHE A 162 -2.73 8.99 -1.87
CA PHE A 162 -3.32 10.30 -2.05
C PHE A 162 -2.52 11.36 -1.28
N ASP A 163 -2.52 12.58 -1.82
CA ASP A 163 -2.05 13.75 -1.09
C ASP A 163 -3.11 14.29 -0.10
N SER A 164 -2.76 15.35 0.62
CA SER A 164 -3.66 16.01 1.57
C SER A 164 -4.90 16.66 0.93
N ASN A 165 -4.97 16.78 -0.39
CA ASN A 165 -6.12 17.33 -1.11
C ASN A 165 -7.02 16.23 -1.68
N GLY A 166 -6.70 14.95 -1.45
CA GLY A 166 -7.45 13.82 -1.98
C GLY A 166 -7.22 13.58 -3.48
N VAL A 167 -6.19 14.17 -4.08
CA VAL A 167 -5.75 13.81 -5.43
C VAL A 167 -4.68 12.74 -5.38
N ASP A 168 -4.43 12.09 -6.51
CA ASP A 168 -3.40 11.07 -6.63
C ASP A 168 -2.03 11.63 -6.26
N LEU A 169 -1.25 10.84 -5.52
CA LEU A 169 0.07 11.28 -5.12
C LEU A 169 0.95 11.54 -6.37
N PRO A 170 1.53 12.74 -6.52
CA PRO A 170 2.42 13.05 -7.63
C PRO A 170 3.61 12.10 -7.72
N VAL A 171 4.01 11.75 -8.95
CA VAL A 171 5.14 10.83 -9.22
C VAL A 171 6.43 11.23 -8.50
N SER A 172 6.71 12.54 -8.38
CA SER A 172 7.89 13.03 -7.67
C SER A 172 7.90 12.66 -6.18
N LYS A 173 6.72 12.68 -5.54
CA LYS A 173 6.52 12.26 -4.15
C LYS A 173 6.54 10.73 -4.01
N ALA A 174 5.91 10.02 -4.95
CA ALA A 174 5.99 8.55 -5.01
C ALA A 174 7.45 8.07 -5.05
N LYS A 175 8.28 8.64 -5.93
CA LYS A 175 9.72 8.35 -6.00
C LYS A 175 10.48 8.65 -4.70
N ALA A 176 10.03 9.61 -3.91
CA ALA A 176 10.63 9.88 -2.60
C ALA A 176 10.33 8.74 -1.60
N ILE A 177 9.10 8.25 -1.59
CA ILE A 177 8.69 7.10 -0.77
C ILE A 177 9.46 5.84 -1.19
N GLU A 178 9.64 5.61 -2.50
CA GLU A 178 10.43 4.50 -3.02
C GLU A 178 11.87 4.50 -2.50
N ARG A 179 12.53 5.67 -2.53
CA ARG A 179 13.90 5.80 -2.01
C ARG A 179 13.98 5.45 -0.53
N LEU A 180 13.02 5.90 0.28
CA LEU A 180 12.94 5.55 1.70
C LEU A 180 12.70 4.05 1.89
N PHE A 181 11.82 3.46 1.08
CA PHE A 181 11.51 2.03 1.13
C PHE A 181 12.73 1.17 0.80
N PHE A 182 13.41 1.43 -0.32
CA PHE A 182 14.58 0.66 -0.75
C PHE A 182 15.81 0.93 0.10
N GLY A 183 16.01 2.18 0.54
CA GLY A 183 17.10 2.56 1.44
C GLY A 183 16.94 2.04 2.86
N GLU A 184 15.75 1.55 3.22
CA GLU A 184 15.37 1.19 4.60
C GLU A 184 15.59 2.35 5.60
N ASP A 185 15.52 3.58 5.09
CA ASP A 185 15.76 4.82 5.82
C ASP A 185 14.44 5.41 6.34
N PHE A 186 13.78 4.68 7.24
CA PHE A 186 12.59 5.14 7.94
C PHE A 186 12.78 4.91 9.46
N PRO A 187 13.08 5.97 10.23
CA PRO A 187 13.37 5.81 11.65
C PRO A 187 12.11 5.35 12.38
N ARG A 188 12.29 4.34 13.24
CA ARG A 188 11.26 3.98 14.22
C ARG A 188 11.29 4.98 15.34
N VAL A 189 10.11 5.39 15.77
CA VAL A 189 9.98 6.30 16.90
C VAL A 189 10.18 5.54 18.23
N PRO A 190 10.60 6.24 19.30
CA PRO A 190 10.60 5.68 20.65
C PRO A 190 9.21 5.17 21.06
N TYR A 191 9.18 4.25 22.04
CA TYR A 191 7.94 3.58 22.45
C TYR A 191 6.82 4.54 22.91
N ASP A 192 7.18 5.70 23.46
CA ASP A 192 6.26 6.76 23.94
C ASP A 192 5.77 7.70 22.83
N LYS A 193 6.26 7.50 21.59
CA LYS A 193 5.91 8.28 20.40
C LYS A 193 5.20 7.46 19.33
N VAL A 194 4.94 6.18 19.59
CA VAL A 194 4.14 5.33 18.70
C VAL A 194 2.75 5.95 18.54
N GLY A 195 2.31 6.10 17.29
CA GLY A 195 1.06 6.77 16.98
C GLY A 195 -0.19 5.95 17.34
N THR A 196 -1.34 6.60 17.22
CA THR A 196 -2.65 6.02 17.59
C THR A 196 -3.42 5.54 16.36
N ILE A 197 -4.43 4.67 16.60
CA ILE A 197 -5.39 4.25 15.57
C ILE A 197 -6.78 4.70 16.02
N ASN A 198 -7.40 5.57 15.24
CA ASN A 198 -8.73 6.10 15.48
C ASN A 198 -9.69 5.65 14.37
N PHE A 199 -10.99 5.67 14.68
CA PHE A 199 -12.05 5.28 13.75
C PHE A 199 -13.04 6.45 13.62
N PRO A 200 -12.85 7.33 12.61
CA PRO A 200 -13.75 8.44 12.40
C PRO A 200 -15.21 7.98 12.23
N VAL A 201 -16.11 8.72 12.88
CA VAL A 201 -17.55 8.49 12.79
C VAL A 201 -18.18 9.47 11.80
N ARG A 202 -19.34 9.10 11.24
CA ARG A 202 -20.16 9.95 10.38
C ARG A 202 -19.55 10.39 9.04
N VAL A 203 -18.48 9.74 8.59
CA VAL A 203 -17.82 10.07 7.31
C VAL A 203 -18.73 9.76 6.10
N ALA A 204 -19.51 8.69 6.16
CA ALA A 204 -20.47 8.35 5.11
C ALA A 204 -21.59 9.37 5.02
N GLU A 205 -22.16 9.73 6.16
CA GLU A 205 -23.23 10.72 6.30
C GLU A 205 -22.77 12.09 5.80
N GLY A 206 -21.58 12.54 6.21
CA GLY A 206 -21.01 13.80 5.71
C GLY A 206 -20.80 13.80 4.20
N TYR A 207 -20.33 12.68 3.62
CA TYR A 207 -20.19 12.54 2.17
C TYR A 207 -21.55 12.62 1.45
N VAL A 208 -22.57 11.91 1.95
CA VAL A 208 -23.92 11.90 1.37
C VAL A 208 -24.55 13.28 1.46
N GLU A 209 -24.50 13.93 2.61
CA GLU A 209 -25.00 15.31 2.81
C GLU A 209 -24.35 16.25 1.80
N LYS A 210 -23.02 16.22 1.67
CA LYS A 210 -22.32 17.11 0.74
C LYS A 210 -22.61 16.81 -0.73
N PHE A 211 -22.76 15.53 -1.07
CA PHE A 211 -23.13 15.13 -2.42
C PHE A 211 -24.55 15.63 -2.75
N LEU A 212 -25.51 15.47 -1.84
CA LEU A 212 -26.88 15.94 -2.01
C LEU A 212 -26.97 17.47 -2.15
N GLU A 213 -26.14 18.23 -1.39
CA GLU A 213 -26.04 19.68 -1.55
C GLU A 213 -25.59 20.13 -2.95
N SER A 214 -24.87 19.27 -3.69
CA SER A 214 -24.44 19.57 -5.05
C SER A 214 -25.51 19.34 -6.12
N LEU A 215 -26.69 18.83 -5.72
CA LEU A 215 -27.77 18.43 -6.61
C LEU A 215 -29.02 19.29 -6.43
N ASN A 216 -29.77 19.50 -7.52
CA ASN A 216 -31.14 20.03 -7.42
C ASN A 216 -32.13 18.88 -7.17
N ILE A 217 -32.32 18.54 -5.89
CA ILE A 217 -33.15 17.41 -5.45
C ILE A 217 -34.61 17.56 -5.89
N GLU A 218 -35.14 18.79 -5.89
CA GLU A 218 -36.53 19.05 -6.25
C GLU A 218 -36.81 18.73 -7.72
N ILE A 219 -35.92 19.16 -8.63
CA ILE A 219 -36.04 18.85 -10.05
C ILE A 219 -35.95 17.34 -10.29
N ILE A 220 -34.98 16.66 -9.66
CA ILE A 220 -34.80 15.21 -9.82
C ILE A 220 -36.05 14.46 -9.34
N ARG A 221 -36.60 14.84 -8.18
CA ARG A 221 -37.81 14.22 -7.61
C ARG A 221 -39.02 14.42 -8.52
N LYS A 222 -39.18 15.60 -9.12
CA LYS A 222 -40.31 15.93 -10.00
C LYS A 222 -40.37 15.06 -11.26
N GLN A 223 -39.22 14.58 -11.77
CA GLN A 223 -39.17 13.75 -12.98
C GLN A 223 -39.70 12.32 -12.77
N GLY A 224 -39.75 11.83 -11.52
CA GLY A 224 -40.32 10.51 -11.22
C GLY A 224 -39.57 9.33 -11.87
N PHE A 225 -38.24 9.41 -11.97
CA PHE A 225 -37.43 8.35 -12.55
C PHE A 225 -37.63 7.01 -11.83
N LYS A 226 -37.67 5.92 -12.61
CA LYS A 226 -37.57 4.55 -12.10
C LYS A 226 -36.12 4.10 -12.29
N ILE A 227 -35.40 3.88 -11.19
CA ILE A 227 -33.97 3.59 -11.19
C ILE A 227 -33.75 2.17 -10.68
N VAL A 228 -32.88 1.42 -11.37
CA VAL A 228 -32.32 0.15 -10.89
C VAL A 228 -30.83 0.38 -10.64
N VAL A 229 -30.35 -0.03 -9.47
CA VAL A 229 -28.95 0.11 -9.07
C VAL A 229 -28.39 -1.28 -8.78
N ASP A 230 -27.34 -1.66 -9.48
CA ASP A 230 -26.55 -2.86 -9.19
C ASP A 230 -25.24 -2.44 -8.50
N TYR A 231 -25.10 -2.84 -7.25
CA TYR A 231 -23.92 -2.51 -6.43
C TYR A 231 -22.75 -3.46 -6.66
N SER A 232 -22.93 -4.55 -7.42
CA SER A 232 -21.89 -5.56 -7.73
C SER A 232 -21.13 -6.07 -6.49
N ASN A 233 -21.82 -6.18 -5.35
CA ASN A 233 -21.23 -6.50 -4.02
C ASN A 233 -20.08 -5.56 -3.58
N GLY A 234 -20.01 -4.37 -4.16
CA GLY A 234 -19.02 -3.35 -3.83
C GLY A 234 -19.38 -2.56 -2.58
N VAL A 235 -18.42 -1.78 -2.10
CA VAL A 235 -18.53 -0.96 -0.88
C VAL A 235 -19.67 0.07 -0.90
N ALA A 236 -20.15 0.45 -2.08
CA ALA A 236 -21.28 1.36 -2.21
C ALA A 236 -22.60 0.80 -1.64
N VAL A 237 -22.72 -0.51 -1.39
CA VAL A 237 -23.89 -1.10 -0.72
C VAL A 237 -24.03 -0.69 0.75
N THR A 238 -22.93 -0.21 1.35
CA THR A 238 -22.89 0.16 2.78
C THR A 238 -23.18 1.65 3.02
N ILE A 239 -23.45 2.41 1.96
CA ILE A 239 -23.72 3.86 1.97
C ILE A 239 -25.20 4.08 1.71
#